data_AF-A0A9P6BHV5-F1
#
_entry.id   AF-A0A9P6BHV5-F1
#
_cell.length_a   1.000
_cell.length_b   1.000
_cell.length_c   1.000
_cell.angle_alpha   90.00
_cell.angle_beta   90.00
_cell.angle_gamma   90.00
#
_symmetry.space_group_name_H-M   'P 1'
#
loop_
_entity.id
_entity.type
_entity.pdbx_description
1 polymer ?
#
loop_
_entity_poly.entity_id
_entity_poly.type
_entity_poly.pdbx_seq_one_letter_code
_entity_poly.pdbx_strand_id
1 'polypeptide(L)'
;MHDTCSQAFRSTTSSSSSDIINIPACHDPTTGQRVVRWKDIQQYFENAQGVMNGKDAVIFLTNNNLEDLIPLRIAHHPGVVLEVVVTDNNQSSSSTSETLDATSMTMSASSLRITEVDDDDQTLAVDPPPEGLSLSDPNPVYSTDSSQYVVLHQGSSEPNNSRCIHDHLPQLQEQLQLLNQRTLELQQQIDEVRQVRFKQPTRFSPARPPFYYHERLSEPQTQHQQQQLLDSTREEISQRQQDAIYRHSLVHYRIQELLNAPLSDLPAPRFFIVLPKDVGLNEEQRKLSSLSFRLHFLCDGISYSTSQDARNARNTCEMHMTNHPGYDIKKPKEFFGKYGPYILTTMYMIKHGATGPRFVVPPLAHSKLVARIEENVEYLASVKKDIDRLMDMAISYLEDTPGIDNESSATPHWSLTLADQTELKSYLEGVEDEHFPGDLHRLASQERHCAWMCRAHRHEWIIQHLKDVVNAAGGTYSESSEKIMINCDTEEERLYDAIAEFCKAQTTDDPSLSADIGQLSLTASASKEGQEVPVEIDRLGDLTMDGVKFIQHCNLTKLTIKHTPEDTDEDRL
;
A
#
# COMPACT_ATOMS: atom_id res chain seq x y z
N MET A 1 -16.33 44.82 -21.31
CA MET A 1 -16.76 43.41 -21.33
C MET A 1 -15.81 42.67 -20.41
N HIS A 2 -16.28 42.24 -19.23
CA HIS A 2 -15.46 41.38 -18.37
C HIS A 2 -15.48 39.99 -19.00
N ASP A 3 -14.31 39.47 -19.38
CA ASP A 3 -14.17 38.07 -19.80
C ASP A 3 -14.58 37.17 -18.64
N THR A 4 -15.83 36.70 -18.68
CA THR A 4 -16.35 35.73 -17.74
C THR A 4 -15.80 34.37 -18.16
N CYS A 5 -14.63 34.04 -17.61
CA CYS A 5 -14.03 32.73 -17.76
C CYS A 5 -14.88 31.72 -16.99
N SER A 6 -15.43 30.71 -17.67
CA SER A 6 -16.24 29.63 -17.07
C SER A 6 -15.63 28.26 -17.35
N GLN A 7 -15.99 27.29 -16.51
CA GLN A 7 -15.68 25.87 -16.69
C GLN A 7 -16.94 25.11 -17.05
N ALA A 8 -16.86 24.27 -18.08
CA ALA A 8 -17.96 23.40 -18.48
C ALA A 8 -17.92 22.09 -17.68
N PHE A 9 -19.08 21.65 -17.20
CA PHE A 9 -19.28 20.40 -16.45
C PHE A 9 -20.46 19.61 -17.01
N ARG A 10 -20.43 18.28 -16.88
CA ARG A 10 -21.56 17.39 -17.17
C ARG A 10 -21.64 16.26 -16.14
N SER A 11 -22.83 15.71 -15.88
CA SER A 11 -22.97 14.54 -14.98
C SER A 11 -22.62 13.22 -15.68
N THR A 12 -22.05 12.25 -14.95
CA THR A 12 -21.78 10.90 -15.46
C THR A 12 -22.99 9.96 -15.46
N THR A 13 -24.04 10.28 -14.69
CA THR A 13 -25.13 9.32 -14.38
C THR A 13 -26.27 9.26 -15.41
N SER A 14 -26.37 10.18 -16.38
CA SER A 14 -27.50 10.20 -17.31
C SER A 14 -27.16 9.58 -18.66
N SER A 15 -27.82 8.45 -18.96
CA SER A 15 -27.77 7.75 -20.26
C SER A 15 -28.49 8.48 -21.40
N SER A 16 -29.13 9.62 -21.12
CA SER A 16 -29.62 10.61 -22.09
C SER A 16 -28.80 11.90 -21.94
N SER A 17 -28.64 12.65 -23.04
CA SER A 17 -27.73 13.81 -23.16
C SER A 17 -27.70 14.71 -21.91
N SER A 18 -26.69 14.54 -21.07
CA SER A 18 -26.47 15.39 -19.90
C SER A 18 -26.22 16.83 -20.35
N ASP A 19 -27.03 17.77 -19.89
CA ASP A 19 -26.81 19.19 -20.15
C ASP A 19 -25.43 19.62 -19.64
N ILE A 20 -24.71 20.41 -20.45
CA ILE A 20 -23.43 20.99 -20.06
C ILE A 20 -23.69 22.27 -19.27
N ILE A 21 -23.24 22.29 -18.02
CA ILE A 21 -23.39 23.44 -17.10
C ILE A 21 -22.08 24.22 -17.08
N ASN A 22 -22.14 25.52 -17.33
CA ASN A 22 -20.99 26.42 -17.26
C ASN A 22 -20.96 27.13 -15.90
N ILE A 23 -19.97 26.81 -15.05
CA ILE A 23 -19.78 27.42 -13.74
C ILE A 23 -18.67 28.48 -13.84
N PRO A 24 -18.87 29.72 -13.35
CA PRO A 24 -17.85 30.77 -13.41
C PRO A 24 -16.56 30.40 -12.65
N ALA A 25 -15.41 30.59 -13.28
CA ALA A 25 -14.11 30.45 -12.63
C ALA A 25 -13.69 31.79 -11.99
N CYS A 26 -13.26 31.74 -10.73
CA CYS A 26 -12.79 32.89 -9.97
C CYS A 26 -11.27 32.86 -9.80
N HIS A 27 -10.65 34.01 -9.56
CA HIS A 27 -9.22 34.08 -9.25
C HIS A 27 -8.99 33.73 -7.77
N ASP A 28 -8.19 32.70 -7.49
CA ASP A 28 -7.82 32.34 -6.12
C ASP A 28 -6.63 33.20 -5.66
N PRO A 29 -6.78 34.03 -4.63
CA PRO A 29 -5.68 34.87 -4.13
C PRO A 29 -4.52 34.04 -3.55
N THR A 30 -4.78 32.79 -3.14
CA THR A 30 -3.77 31.92 -2.51
C THR A 30 -2.79 31.37 -3.53
N THR A 31 -3.32 30.80 -4.61
CA THR A 31 -2.54 30.11 -5.65
C THR A 31 -2.22 31.01 -6.84
N GLY A 32 -2.90 32.16 -6.97
CA GLY A 32 -2.74 33.07 -8.11
C GLY A 32 -3.33 32.55 -9.42
N GLN A 33 -4.04 31.42 -9.39
CA GLN A 33 -4.64 30.79 -10.57
C GLN A 33 -6.17 30.92 -10.58
N ARG A 34 -6.78 30.63 -11.74
CA ARG A 34 -8.23 30.52 -11.83
C ARG A 34 -8.70 29.17 -11.32
N VAL A 35 -9.76 29.19 -10.53
CA VAL A 35 -10.31 28.00 -9.86
C VAL A 35 -11.83 27.98 -9.93
N VAL A 36 -12.39 26.78 -9.80
CA VAL A 36 -13.82 26.56 -9.54
C VAL A 36 -13.95 26.00 -8.13
N ARG A 37 -14.82 26.61 -7.31
CA ARG A 37 -15.01 26.16 -5.92
C ARG A 37 -15.88 24.92 -5.91
N TRP A 38 -15.56 23.98 -5.03
CA TRP A 38 -16.30 22.73 -4.87
C TRP A 38 -17.78 22.97 -4.52
N LYS A 39 -18.03 23.95 -3.65
CA LYS A 39 -19.39 24.35 -3.26
C LYS A 39 -20.23 24.83 -4.46
N ASP A 40 -19.61 25.50 -5.42
CA ASP A 40 -20.31 25.97 -6.62
C ASP A 40 -20.64 24.78 -7.52
N ILE A 41 -19.77 23.77 -7.61
CA ILE A 41 -20.04 22.51 -8.33
C ILE A 41 -21.21 21.76 -7.66
N GLN A 42 -21.17 21.59 -6.35
CA GLN A 42 -22.24 20.90 -5.59
C GLN A 42 -23.61 21.60 -5.68
N GLN A 43 -23.63 22.92 -5.94
CA GLN A 43 -24.88 23.65 -6.14
C GLN A 43 -25.62 23.23 -7.43
N TYR A 44 -24.88 22.82 -8.47
CA TYR A 44 -25.47 22.38 -9.74
C TYR A 44 -25.55 20.86 -9.86
N PHE A 45 -24.70 20.13 -9.13
CA PHE A 45 -24.64 18.68 -9.11
C PHE A 45 -24.80 18.21 -7.66
N GLU A 46 -26.05 18.07 -7.22
CA GLU A 46 -26.35 17.58 -5.87
C GLU A 46 -25.76 16.17 -5.72
N ASN A 47 -25.12 15.89 -4.57
CA ASN A 47 -24.38 14.64 -4.31
C ASN A 47 -23.16 14.40 -5.23
N ALA A 48 -22.56 15.46 -5.79
CA ALA A 48 -21.24 15.36 -6.40
C ALA A 48 -20.22 14.79 -5.39
N GLN A 49 -19.55 13.70 -5.78
CA GLN A 49 -18.49 13.06 -5.01
C GLN A 49 -17.09 13.36 -5.55
N GLY A 50 -16.98 13.61 -6.85
CA GLY A 50 -15.72 13.90 -7.50
C GLY A 50 -15.90 14.49 -8.89
N VAL A 51 -14.78 14.88 -9.50
CA VAL A 51 -14.72 15.41 -10.86
C VAL A 51 -13.66 14.63 -11.63
N MET A 52 -13.95 14.29 -12.87
CA MET A 52 -13.05 13.62 -13.79
C MET A 52 -12.81 14.46 -15.03
N ASN A 53 -11.65 14.28 -15.64
CA ASN A 53 -11.32 14.74 -16.97
C ASN A 53 -11.04 13.51 -17.84
N GLY A 54 -12.08 13.00 -18.52
CA GLY A 54 -11.99 11.71 -19.19
C GLY A 54 -11.84 10.56 -18.19
N LYS A 55 -10.67 9.92 -18.14
CA LYS A 55 -10.39 8.82 -17.19
C LYS A 55 -9.66 9.28 -15.92
N ASP A 56 -9.17 10.52 -15.90
CA ASP A 56 -8.34 11.02 -14.82
C ASP A 56 -9.19 11.75 -13.78
N ALA A 57 -8.96 11.46 -12.50
CA ALA A 57 -9.58 12.20 -11.41
C ALA A 57 -8.95 13.60 -11.31
N VAL A 58 -9.79 14.64 -11.26
CA VAL A 58 -9.36 16.02 -11.01
C VAL A 58 -9.23 16.20 -9.50
N ILE A 59 -7.98 16.29 -9.04
CA ILE A 59 -7.66 16.47 -7.61
C ILE A 59 -7.97 17.90 -7.13
N PHE A 60 -8.26 18.02 -5.84
CA PHE A 60 -8.33 19.34 -5.20
C PHE A 60 -6.95 19.99 -5.14
N LEU A 61 -6.94 21.31 -5.13
CA LEU A 61 -5.71 22.07 -4.98
C LEU A 61 -5.20 21.95 -3.55
N THR A 62 -3.92 21.65 -3.41
CA THR A 62 -3.23 21.53 -2.12
C THR A 62 -2.30 22.70 -1.85
N ASN A 63 -1.96 22.92 -0.58
CA ASN A 63 -0.95 23.88 -0.16
C ASN A 63 0.47 23.27 -0.27
N ASN A 64 1.50 24.03 0.15
CA ASN A 64 2.89 23.55 0.15
C ASN A 64 3.15 22.36 1.07
N ASN A 65 2.23 22.05 1.98
CA ASN A 65 2.28 20.90 2.89
C ASN A 65 1.48 19.71 2.35
N LEU A 66 0.99 19.77 1.09
CA LEU A 66 0.14 18.77 0.46
C LEU A 66 -1.24 18.59 1.13
N GLU A 67 -1.68 19.54 1.95
CA GLU A 67 -3.03 19.54 2.52
C GLU A 67 -4.00 20.23 1.57
N ASP A 68 -5.21 19.69 1.43
CA ASP A 68 -6.26 20.28 0.62
C ASP A 68 -6.58 21.72 1.08
N LEU A 69 -6.65 22.63 0.11
CA LEU A 69 -6.97 24.01 0.39
C LEU A 69 -8.44 24.16 0.80
N ILE A 70 -8.69 24.82 1.93
CA ILE A 70 -10.04 25.15 2.40
C ILE A 70 -10.37 26.61 2.04
N PRO A 71 -11.53 26.92 1.41
CA PRO A 71 -12.55 25.99 0.91
C PRO A 71 -12.09 25.18 -0.32
N LEU A 72 -12.53 23.92 -0.41
CA LEU A 72 -12.18 23.00 -1.51
C LEU A 72 -12.44 23.62 -2.89
N ARG A 73 -11.50 23.41 -3.79
CA ARG A 73 -11.46 24.05 -5.12
C ARG A 73 -10.55 23.26 -6.07
N ILE A 74 -10.93 23.25 -7.34
CA ILE A 74 -10.15 22.62 -8.42
C ILE A 74 -9.61 23.68 -9.37
N ALA A 75 -8.52 23.36 -10.07
CA ALA A 75 -7.97 24.23 -11.11
C ALA A 75 -8.99 24.42 -12.25
N HIS A 76 -8.92 25.56 -12.94
CA HIS A 76 -9.67 25.82 -14.16
C HIS A 76 -9.04 25.10 -15.36
N HIS A 77 -9.85 24.36 -16.14
CA HIS A 77 -9.46 23.59 -17.32
C HIS A 77 -10.14 24.18 -18.59
N PRO A 78 -9.56 25.22 -19.20
CA PRO A 78 -10.18 25.93 -20.32
C PRO A 78 -10.39 25.02 -21.54
N GLY A 79 -11.58 25.06 -22.13
CA GLY A 79 -11.94 24.31 -23.34
C GLY A 79 -12.27 22.82 -23.10
N VAL A 80 -12.24 22.36 -21.85
CA VAL A 80 -12.55 20.97 -21.47
C VAL A 80 -13.91 20.92 -20.79
N VAL A 81 -14.67 19.85 -21.04
CA VAL A 81 -15.90 19.54 -20.28
C VAL A 81 -15.54 18.50 -19.23
N LEU A 82 -15.61 18.87 -17.96
CA LEU A 82 -15.30 17.96 -16.85
C LEU A 82 -16.53 17.14 -16.48
N GLU A 83 -16.33 15.88 -16.14
CA GLU A 83 -17.40 14.96 -15.75
C GLU A 83 -17.54 14.92 -14.23
N VAL A 84 -18.72 15.20 -13.71
CA VAL A 84 -19.01 15.18 -12.27
C VAL A 84 -19.59 13.81 -11.93
N VAL A 85 -18.91 13.12 -11.01
CA VAL A 85 -19.36 11.82 -10.49
C VAL A 85 -20.40 12.10 -9.42
N VAL A 86 -21.65 11.75 -9.71
CA VAL A 86 -22.79 11.90 -8.80
C VAL A 86 -23.22 10.52 -8.32
N THR A 87 -23.50 10.36 -7.03
CA THR A 87 -24.12 9.13 -6.51
C THR A 87 -25.62 9.27 -6.40
N ASP A 88 -26.34 8.30 -6.98
CA ASP A 88 -27.78 8.22 -6.86
C ASP A 88 -28.17 7.80 -5.44
N ASN A 89 -28.65 8.75 -4.63
CA ASN A 89 -29.16 8.47 -3.27
C ASN A 89 -30.47 7.66 -3.24
N ASN A 90 -30.97 7.19 -4.39
CA ASN A 90 -32.29 6.55 -4.50
C ASN A 90 -32.30 5.03 -4.32
N GLN A 91 -31.26 4.42 -3.73
CA GLN A 91 -31.35 3.06 -3.19
C GLN A 91 -31.63 3.06 -1.68
N SER A 92 -32.61 3.85 -1.23
CA SER A 92 -33.36 3.47 -0.03
C SER A 92 -34.21 2.25 -0.37
N SER A 93 -33.76 1.09 0.09
CA SER A 93 -34.41 -0.21 0.03
C SER A 93 -35.89 -0.15 0.43
N SER A 94 -36.76 0.00 -0.55
CA SER A 94 -38.18 -0.33 -0.46
C SER A 94 -38.32 -1.84 -0.64
N SER A 95 -38.25 -2.59 0.45
CA SER A 95 -38.75 -3.97 0.51
C SER A 95 -40.27 -3.95 0.43
N THR A 96 -40.80 -4.12 -0.78
CA THR A 96 -42.22 -4.41 -1.02
C THR A 96 -42.55 -5.81 -0.53
N SER A 97 -43.32 -5.90 0.57
CA SER A 97 -44.10 -7.07 0.94
C SER A 97 -45.38 -7.06 0.09
N GLU A 98 -45.56 -8.09 -0.75
CA GLU A 98 -46.80 -8.34 -1.46
C GLU A 98 -47.91 -8.73 -0.45
N THR A 99 -49.00 -7.96 -0.40
CA THR A 99 -50.31 -8.45 0.01
C THR A 99 -51.35 -7.79 -0.90
N LEU A 100 -52.11 -8.63 -1.61
CA LEU A 100 -53.23 -8.22 -2.45
C LEU A 100 -54.53 -8.16 -1.63
N ASP A 101 -55.28 -7.09 -1.92
CA ASP A 101 -56.72 -6.88 -1.82
C ASP A 101 -57.45 -7.02 -0.48
N ALA A 102 -57.95 -5.87 0.03
CA ALA A 102 -59.40 -5.65 0.08
C ALA A 102 -59.77 -4.16 0.26
N THR A 103 -60.71 -3.75 -0.57
CA THR A 103 -61.42 -2.49 -0.74
C THR A 103 -61.94 -1.85 0.56
N SER A 104 -61.74 -0.53 0.70
CA SER A 104 -62.36 0.31 1.74
C SER A 104 -63.69 0.89 1.28
N MET A 105 -64.76 0.69 2.05
CA MET A 105 -65.88 1.64 2.16
C MET A 105 -66.44 1.68 3.60
N THR A 106 -66.16 2.81 4.26
CA THR A 106 -67.05 3.66 5.08
C THR A 106 -68.02 3.09 6.15
N MET A 107 -67.84 3.68 7.35
CA MET A 107 -68.84 4.24 8.28
C MET A 107 -69.58 3.35 9.30
N SER A 108 -69.26 3.65 10.58
CA SER A 108 -70.17 3.86 11.72
C SER A 108 -70.73 2.71 12.56
N ALA A 109 -70.42 2.82 13.86
CA ALA A 109 -71.28 2.68 15.04
C ALA A 109 -71.72 1.27 15.55
N SER A 110 -71.34 1.06 16.82
CA SER A 110 -72.12 0.44 17.91
C SER A 110 -72.18 -1.08 18.09
N SER A 111 -71.93 -1.46 19.36
CA SER A 111 -72.67 -2.45 20.18
C SER A 111 -72.28 -3.95 20.18
N LEU A 112 -71.79 -4.37 21.36
CA LEU A 112 -72.25 -5.47 22.24
C LEU A 112 -72.30 -6.96 21.80
N ARG A 113 -71.74 -7.78 22.73
CA ARG A 113 -72.06 -9.17 23.17
C ARG A 113 -71.40 -10.35 22.41
N ILE A 114 -70.51 -11.10 23.07
CA ILE A 114 -70.67 -12.35 23.88
C ILE A 114 -71.01 -13.59 23.03
N THR A 115 -70.12 -14.60 23.08
CA THR A 115 -70.29 -16.06 23.32
C THR A 115 -68.97 -16.75 22.93
N GLU A 116 -68.14 -17.32 23.82
CA GLU A 116 -68.23 -18.67 24.45
C GLU A 116 -68.66 -19.80 23.48
N VAL A 117 -67.79 -20.81 23.31
CA VAL A 117 -67.98 -22.24 23.67
C VAL A 117 -66.83 -23.08 23.08
N ASP A 118 -66.26 -23.92 23.96
CA ASP A 118 -65.63 -25.27 23.90
C ASP A 118 -65.65 -26.05 22.56
N ASP A 119 -64.95 -27.16 22.29
CA ASP A 119 -64.20 -28.17 23.06
C ASP A 119 -63.47 -29.10 22.04
N ASP A 120 -62.74 -30.11 22.57
CA ASP A 120 -62.38 -31.41 21.97
C ASP A 120 -61.09 -31.58 21.13
N ASP A 121 -60.04 -32.00 21.84
CA ASP A 121 -59.46 -33.37 21.85
C ASP A 121 -59.54 -34.25 20.58
N GLN A 122 -58.38 -34.69 20.07
CA GLN A 122 -58.10 -36.11 19.79
C GLN A 122 -56.64 -36.40 19.41
N THR A 123 -56.03 -37.27 20.21
CA THR A 123 -54.80 -38.04 19.98
C THR A 123 -54.95 -39.13 18.91
N LEU A 124 -53.94 -39.36 18.07
CA LEU A 124 -53.65 -40.69 17.49
C LEU A 124 -52.14 -40.88 17.26
N ALA A 125 -51.62 -41.99 17.79
CA ALA A 125 -50.29 -42.55 17.57
C ALA A 125 -50.26 -43.45 16.31
N VAL A 126 -49.04 -43.79 15.84
CA VAL A 126 -48.55 -45.16 15.47
C VAL A 126 -47.30 -45.09 14.57
N ASP A 127 -46.18 -45.49 15.19
CA ASP A 127 -45.00 -46.31 14.79
C ASP A 127 -44.04 -46.09 13.58
N PRO A 128 -42.76 -46.56 13.74
CA PRO A 128 -41.61 -46.26 12.87
C PRO A 128 -41.11 -47.49 12.05
N PRO A 129 -40.03 -47.35 11.26
CA PRO A 129 -39.28 -48.49 10.72
C PRO A 129 -37.78 -48.53 11.12
N PRO A 130 -37.08 -49.67 10.90
CA PRO A 130 -36.15 -50.24 11.88
C PRO A 130 -34.65 -50.19 11.52
N GLU A 131 -33.85 -50.43 12.55
CA GLU A 131 -32.41 -50.74 12.50
C GLU A 131 -32.11 -52.19 12.08
N GLY A 132 -30.93 -52.39 11.48
CA GLY A 132 -30.31 -53.70 11.25
C GLY A 132 -28.78 -53.60 11.32
N LEU A 133 -28.21 -54.27 12.32
CA LEU A 133 -26.78 -54.37 12.68
C LEU A 133 -26.01 -55.37 11.79
N SER A 134 -24.70 -55.17 11.59
CA SER A 134 -23.68 -56.21 11.87
C SER A 134 -22.23 -55.70 11.80
N LEU A 135 -21.44 -56.08 12.81
CA LEU A 135 -19.99 -55.89 13.01
C LEU A 135 -19.19 -57.03 12.37
N SER A 136 -18.05 -56.74 11.73
CA SER A 136 -16.79 -57.51 11.87
C SER A 136 -15.56 -56.75 11.34
N ASP A 137 -14.55 -56.58 12.19
CA ASP A 137 -13.12 -56.35 11.90
C ASP A 137 -12.34 -57.68 12.16
N PRO A 138 -11.03 -57.90 11.84
CA PRO A 138 -9.98 -56.89 11.56
C PRO A 138 -8.89 -57.22 10.48
N ASN A 139 -8.16 -56.16 10.07
CA ASN A 139 -6.69 -56.06 9.89
C ASN A 139 -5.93 -56.52 8.61
N PRO A 140 -4.69 -56.00 8.35
CA PRO A 140 -4.41 -55.14 7.19
C PRO A 140 -3.27 -55.65 6.27
N VAL A 141 -3.20 -55.17 5.03
CA VAL A 141 -1.98 -55.26 4.19
C VAL A 141 -1.88 -54.04 3.25
N TYR A 142 -0.65 -53.50 3.18
CA TYR A 142 -0.12 -52.50 2.26
C TYR A 142 -0.58 -52.64 0.80
N SER A 143 -0.87 -51.50 0.14
CA SER A 143 -0.19 -51.13 -1.11
C SER A 143 -0.57 -49.73 -1.57
N THR A 144 0.49 -48.95 -1.80
CA THR A 144 0.61 -47.78 -2.66
C THR A 144 0.00 -48.00 -4.05
N ASP A 145 -0.88 -47.10 -4.52
CA ASP A 145 -0.72 -46.55 -5.87
C ASP A 145 -1.58 -45.28 -6.11
N SER A 146 -0.93 -44.31 -6.75
CA SER A 146 -1.42 -43.29 -7.69
C SER A 146 -2.89 -42.84 -7.62
N SER A 147 -3.13 -41.62 -7.12
CA SER A 147 -4.33 -40.85 -7.44
C SER A 147 -3.99 -39.60 -8.24
N GLN A 148 -4.36 -39.66 -9.52
CA GLN A 148 -4.51 -38.56 -10.45
C GLN A 148 -5.28 -37.40 -9.83
N TYR A 149 -4.68 -36.21 -9.84
CA TYR A 149 -5.43 -34.97 -9.61
C TYR A 149 -6.24 -34.65 -10.88
N VAL A 150 -7.55 -34.61 -10.71
CA VAL A 150 -8.51 -34.07 -11.67
C VAL A 150 -8.31 -32.56 -11.71
N VAL A 151 -7.83 -32.06 -12.86
CA VAL A 151 -7.78 -30.63 -13.18
C VAL A 151 -9.22 -30.13 -13.37
N LEU A 152 -9.73 -29.41 -12.37
CA LEU A 152 -10.92 -28.57 -12.53
C LEU A 152 -10.50 -27.33 -13.32
N HIS A 153 -10.81 -27.32 -14.62
CA HIS A 153 -10.86 -26.10 -15.41
C HIS A 153 -12.04 -25.25 -14.92
N GLN A 154 -11.77 -24.27 -14.05
CA GLN A 154 -12.64 -23.12 -13.85
C GLN A 154 -11.96 -21.91 -14.50
N GLY A 155 -12.64 -21.35 -15.51
CA GLY A 155 -12.18 -20.21 -16.27
C GLY A 155 -12.12 -18.96 -15.40
N SER A 156 -10.91 -18.55 -15.04
CA SER A 156 -10.64 -17.19 -14.58
C SER A 156 -10.67 -16.27 -15.80
N SER A 157 -11.69 -15.41 -15.87
CA SER A 157 -11.62 -14.21 -16.71
C SER A 157 -10.61 -13.27 -16.06
N GLU A 158 -9.36 -13.33 -16.51
CA GLU A 158 -8.34 -12.36 -16.12
C GLU A 158 -8.79 -10.94 -16.55
N PRO A 159 -8.77 -9.95 -15.65
CA PRO A 159 -9.03 -8.57 -16.02
C PRO A 159 -7.86 -8.07 -16.87
N ASN A 160 -8.20 -7.55 -18.05
CA ASN A 160 -7.33 -7.11 -19.15
C ASN A 160 -6.51 -5.82 -18.83
N ASN A 161 -6.05 -5.66 -17.58
CA ASN A 161 -5.41 -4.45 -17.08
C ASN A 161 -3.98 -4.24 -17.61
N SER A 162 -3.29 -5.29 -18.07
CA SER A 162 -1.92 -5.18 -18.58
C SER A 162 -1.80 -4.36 -19.88
N ARG A 163 -2.90 -4.15 -20.62
CA ARG A 163 -2.90 -3.31 -21.83
C ARG A 163 -2.91 -1.80 -21.55
N CYS A 164 -3.43 -1.36 -20.41
CA CYS A 164 -3.64 0.07 -20.14
C CYS A 164 -2.33 0.84 -19.88
N ILE A 165 -1.27 0.17 -19.40
CA ILE A 165 0.00 0.82 -19.03
C ILE A 165 0.90 1.01 -20.26
N HIS A 166 0.86 0.07 -21.21
CA HIS A 166 1.63 0.17 -22.46
C HIS A 166 1.14 1.33 -23.36
N ASP A 167 -0.11 1.78 -23.17
CA ASP A 167 -0.69 2.92 -23.89
C ASP A 167 -0.34 4.28 -23.26
N HIS A 168 0.07 4.33 -21.99
CA HIS A 168 0.42 5.57 -21.28
C HIS A 168 1.92 5.91 -21.31
N LEU A 169 2.79 4.90 -21.47
CA LEU A 169 4.23 5.11 -21.63
C LEU A 169 4.58 6.05 -22.80
N PRO A 170 3.94 5.94 -23.99
CA PRO A 170 4.16 6.86 -25.10
C PRO A 170 3.77 8.31 -24.76
N GLN A 171 2.71 8.51 -23.98
CA GLN A 171 2.21 9.84 -23.63
C GLN A 171 3.13 10.56 -22.63
N LEU A 172 3.66 9.82 -21.65
CA LEU A 172 4.66 10.33 -20.70
C LEU A 172 5.99 10.62 -21.41
N GLN A 173 6.37 9.76 -22.36
CA GLN A 173 7.52 9.97 -23.24
C GLN A 173 7.36 11.20 -24.14
N GLU A 174 6.15 11.46 -24.65
CA GLU A 174 5.83 12.64 -25.45
C GLU A 174 5.91 13.93 -24.62
N GLN A 175 5.37 13.94 -23.40
CA GLN A 175 5.48 15.10 -22.50
C GLN A 175 6.93 15.41 -22.13
N LEU A 176 7.75 14.38 -21.89
CA LEU A 176 9.17 14.56 -21.63
C LEU A 176 9.95 15.03 -22.85
N GLN A 177 9.63 14.53 -24.05
CA GLN A 177 10.19 15.04 -25.30
C GLN A 177 9.87 16.52 -25.49
N LEU A 178 8.64 16.93 -25.20
CA LEU A 178 8.22 18.33 -25.27
C LEU A 178 9.00 19.22 -24.27
N LEU A 179 9.22 18.74 -23.05
CA LEU A 179 9.99 19.47 -22.04
C LEU A 179 11.46 19.63 -22.47
N ASN A 180 12.07 18.58 -23.02
CA ASN A 180 13.43 18.62 -23.55
C ASN A 180 13.53 19.57 -24.75
N GLN A 181 12.58 19.52 -25.68
CA GLN A 181 12.52 20.45 -26.81
C GLN A 181 12.48 21.90 -26.34
N ARG A 182 11.63 22.19 -25.35
CA ARG A 182 11.50 23.54 -24.77
C ARG A 182 12.79 24.01 -24.08
N THR A 183 13.50 23.10 -23.43
CA THR A 183 14.81 23.38 -22.82
C THR A 183 15.86 23.70 -23.88
N LEU A 184 15.83 22.97 -25.00
CA LEU A 184 16.71 23.18 -26.15
C LEU A 184 16.45 24.54 -26.83
N GLU A 185 15.18 24.94 -26.95
CA GLU A 185 14.77 26.25 -27.48
C GLU A 185 15.24 27.40 -26.58
N LEU A 186 15.06 27.28 -25.26
CA LEU A 186 15.54 28.27 -24.30
C LEU A 186 17.07 28.43 -24.38
N GLN A 187 17.80 27.31 -24.52
CA GLN A 187 19.26 27.36 -24.68
C GLN A 187 19.65 28.08 -25.98
N GLN A 188 18.95 27.82 -27.08
CA GLN A 188 19.18 28.51 -28.35
C GLN A 188 18.94 30.02 -28.25
N GLN A 189 17.87 30.44 -27.55
CA GLN A 189 17.62 31.86 -27.29
C GLN A 189 18.74 32.51 -26.48
N ILE A 190 19.31 31.82 -25.49
CA ILE A 190 20.46 32.32 -24.71
C ILE A 190 21.66 32.54 -25.62
N ASP A 191 21.94 31.62 -26.56
CA ASP A 191 23.06 31.74 -27.48
C ASP A 191 22.86 32.84 -28.54
N GLU A 192 21.62 33.06 -29.00
CA GLU A 192 21.29 34.20 -29.86
C GLU A 192 21.55 35.54 -29.16
N VAL A 193 21.13 35.68 -27.90
CA VAL A 193 21.41 36.88 -27.09
C VAL A 193 22.92 37.09 -26.92
N ARG A 194 23.70 36.01 -26.73
CA ARG A 194 25.16 36.09 -26.67
C ARG A 194 25.74 36.59 -27.99
N GLN A 195 25.31 36.07 -29.14
CA GLN A 195 25.80 36.53 -30.45
C GLN A 195 25.49 38.00 -30.73
N VAL A 196 24.29 38.48 -30.38
CA VAL A 196 23.93 39.90 -30.55
C VAL A 196 24.83 40.81 -29.70
N ARG A 197 25.20 40.37 -28.49
CA ARG A 197 26.09 41.11 -27.60
C ARG A 197 27.52 41.25 -28.17
N PHE A 198 28.03 40.22 -28.85
CA PHE A 198 29.35 40.25 -29.49
C PHE A 198 29.40 41.08 -30.78
N LYS A 199 28.25 41.28 -31.45
CA LYS A 199 28.17 42.09 -32.68
C LYS A 199 27.99 43.59 -32.43
N GLN A 200 27.78 44.04 -31.18
CA GLN A 200 27.78 45.48 -30.91
C GLN A 200 29.22 46.00 -30.98
N PRO A 201 29.57 46.85 -31.97
CA PRO A 201 30.88 47.46 -32.03
C PRO A 201 31.03 48.35 -30.80
N THR A 202 31.91 47.95 -29.90
CA THR A 202 32.32 48.74 -28.76
C THR A 202 32.83 50.08 -29.32
N ARG A 203 32.02 51.14 -29.19
CA ARG A 203 32.39 52.50 -29.55
C ARG A 203 33.46 52.98 -28.55
N PHE A 204 34.67 52.45 -28.67
CA PHE A 204 35.82 52.95 -27.94
C PHE A 204 36.42 54.12 -28.70
N SER A 205 36.51 55.21 -27.94
CA SER A 205 37.08 56.51 -28.29
C SER A 205 38.47 56.40 -28.95
N PRO A 206 38.75 57.16 -30.01
CA PRO A 206 40.01 57.10 -30.73
C PRO A 206 41.10 57.92 -30.01
N ALA A 207 41.98 57.26 -29.27
CA ALA A 207 43.28 57.83 -28.91
C ALA A 207 44.25 56.74 -28.43
N ARG A 208 44.85 55.95 -29.33
CA ARG A 208 46.17 55.30 -29.11
C ARG A 208 46.78 54.78 -30.42
N PRO A 209 48.13 54.75 -30.51
CA PRO A 209 48.87 54.68 -31.78
C PRO A 209 49.05 53.24 -32.29
N PRO A 210 49.53 53.08 -33.55
CA PRO A 210 49.41 51.86 -34.33
C PRO A 210 50.67 51.01 -34.24
N PHE A 211 50.64 49.92 -33.50
CA PHE A 211 51.57 48.80 -33.69
C PHE A 211 50.82 47.49 -33.36
N TYR A 212 51.12 46.42 -34.11
CA TYR A 212 50.51 45.08 -34.16
C TYR A 212 49.32 44.89 -35.12
N TYR A 213 49.64 44.53 -36.38
CA TYR A 213 48.67 44.13 -37.42
C TYR A 213 48.63 42.62 -37.70
N HIS A 214 49.29 41.77 -36.89
CA HIS A 214 49.42 40.34 -37.21
C HIS A 214 48.43 39.38 -36.53
N GLU A 215 47.52 39.85 -35.67
CA GLU A 215 46.76 38.95 -34.78
C GLU A 215 45.28 38.72 -35.20
N ARG A 216 44.83 39.30 -36.31
CA ARG A 216 43.41 39.22 -36.75
C ARG A 216 43.05 38.05 -37.67
N LEU A 217 44.02 37.24 -38.10
CA LEU A 217 43.77 36.14 -39.05
C LEU A 217 43.49 34.78 -38.36
N SER A 218 43.64 34.68 -37.04
CA SER A 218 43.46 33.43 -36.27
C SER A 218 42.09 33.30 -35.58
N GLU A 219 41.35 34.40 -35.36
CA GLU A 219 40.05 34.39 -34.65
C GLU A 219 38.93 33.49 -35.26
N PRO A 220 38.74 33.40 -36.59
CA PRO A 220 37.62 32.60 -37.12
C PRO A 220 37.82 31.09 -36.92
N GLN A 221 39.07 30.63 -36.86
CA GLN A 221 39.37 29.21 -36.64
C GLN A 221 39.11 28.81 -35.18
N THR A 222 39.43 29.69 -34.22
CA THR A 222 39.15 29.47 -32.80
C THR A 222 37.65 29.49 -32.50
N GLN A 223 36.89 30.38 -33.14
CA GLN A 223 35.43 30.41 -33.01
C GLN A 223 34.76 29.15 -33.56
N HIS A 224 35.21 28.67 -34.72
CA HIS A 224 34.64 27.44 -35.29
C HIS A 224 34.90 26.22 -34.38
N GLN A 225 36.11 26.11 -33.84
CA GLN A 225 36.45 25.02 -32.91
C GLN A 225 35.65 25.10 -31.60
N GLN A 226 35.42 26.32 -31.08
CA GLN A 226 34.58 26.52 -29.90
C GLN A 226 33.12 26.14 -30.16
N GLN A 227 32.58 26.46 -31.34
CA GLN A 227 31.22 26.07 -31.73
C GLN A 227 31.08 24.56 -31.84
N GLN A 228 32.04 23.87 -32.49
CA GLN A 228 32.02 22.40 -32.59
C GLN A 228 32.05 21.72 -31.23
N LEU A 229 32.84 22.24 -30.28
CA LEU A 229 32.90 21.70 -28.92
C LEU A 229 31.55 21.89 -28.19
N LEU A 230 30.90 23.03 -28.36
CA LEU A 230 29.58 23.29 -27.77
C LEU A 230 28.51 22.38 -28.36
N ASP A 231 28.51 22.20 -29.69
CA ASP A 231 27.56 21.33 -30.38
C ASP A 231 27.75 19.86 -29.95
N SER A 232 29.01 19.40 -29.86
CA SER A 232 29.34 18.07 -29.37
C SER A 232 28.94 17.86 -27.90
N THR A 233 29.18 18.85 -27.04
CA THR A 233 28.77 18.80 -25.62
C THR A 233 27.24 18.78 -25.50
N ARG A 234 26.54 19.53 -26.35
CA ARG A 234 25.07 19.58 -26.38
C ARG A 234 24.47 18.24 -26.80
N GLU A 235 25.04 17.60 -27.82
CA GLU A 235 24.61 16.28 -28.27
C GLU A 235 24.83 15.22 -27.18
N GLU A 236 25.99 15.22 -26.52
CA GLU A 236 26.29 14.32 -25.40
C GLU A 236 25.32 14.51 -24.22
N ILE A 237 25.02 15.76 -23.85
CA ILE A 237 24.05 16.09 -22.80
C ILE A 237 22.65 15.60 -23.20
N SER A 238 22.22 15.86 -24.44
CA SER A 238 20.91 15.43 -24.93
C SER A 238 20.78 13.90 -24.92
N GLN A 239 21.84 13.19 -25.31
CA GLN A 239 21.86 11.73 -25.30
C GLN A 239 21.78 11.19 -23.87
N ARG A 240 22.55 11.75 -22.92
CA ARG A 240 22.47 11.38 -21.51
C ARG A 240 21.09 11.65 -20.91
N GLN A 241 20.45 12.75 -21.29
CA GLN A 241 19.09 13.06 -20.84
C GLN A 241 18.07 12.05 -21.36
N GLN A 242 18.15 11.66 -22.65
CA GLN A 242 17.28 10.65 -23.23
C GLN A 242 17.47 9.28 -22.57
N ASP A 243 18.72 8.88 -22.33
CA ASP A 243 19.06 7.65 -21.62
C ASP A 243 18.50 7.66 -20.18
N ALA A 244 18.70 8.75 -19.44
CA ALA A 244 18.15 8.90 -18.09
C ALA A 244 16.62 8.81 -18.06
N ILE A 245 15.93 9.44 -19.02
CA ILE A 245 14.47 9.36 -19.16
C ILE A 245 14.01 7.93 -19.45
N TYR A 246 14.70 7.24 -20.36
CA TYR A 246 14.38 5.87 -20.72
C TYR A 246 14.50 4.95 -19.50
N ARG A 247 15.63 5.02 -18.79
CA ARG A 247 15.88 4.24 -17.58
C ARG A 247 14.84 4.52 -16.51
N HIS A 248 14.51 5.79 -16.27
CA HIS A 248 13.51 6.17 -15.27
C HIS A 248 12.12 5.63 -15.62
N SER A 249 11.73 5.68 -16.89
CA SER A 249 10.45 5.15 -17.38
C SER A 249 10.37 3.63 -17.24
N LEU A 250 11.46 2.93 -17.55
CA LEU A 250 11.58 1.49 -17.39
C LEU A 250 11.50 1.08 -15.91
N VAL A 251 12.20 1.79 -15.03
CA VAL A 251 12.13 1.60 -13.58
C VAL A 251 10.70 1.81 -13.10
N HIS A 252 10.01 2.89 -13.51
CA HIS A 252 8.62 3.11 -13.15
C HIS A 252 7.68 1.99 -13.62
N TYR A 253 7.85 1.50 -14.84
CA TYR A 253 7.10 0.36 -15.33
C TYR A 253 7.30 -0.87 -14.43
N ARG A 254 8.56 -1.19 -14.09
CA ARG A 254 8.90 -2.32 -13.20
C ARG A 254 8.34 -2.15 -11.80
N ILE A 255 8.32 -0.93 -11.28
CA ILE A 255 7.68 -0.60 -10.00
C ILE A 255 6.18 -0.92 -10.04
N GLN A 256 5.50 -0.55 -11.12
CA GLN A 256 4.07 -0.85 -11.28
C GLN A 256 3.84 -2.36 -11.34
N GLU A 257 4.64 -3.11 -12.10
CA GLU A 257 4.55 -4.58 -12.11
C GLU A 257 4.76 -5.18 -10.71
N LEU A 258 5.80 -4.74 -10.01
CA LEU A 258 6.08 -5.19 -8.65
C LEU A 258 4.89 -4.91 -7.73
N LEU A 259 4.34 -3.69 -7.74
CA LEU A 259 3.18 -3.32 -6.91
C LEU A 259 1.89 -4.04 -7.29
N ASN A 260 1.72 -4.42 -8.56
CA ASN A 260 0.54 -5.13 -9.07
C ASN A 260 0.62 -6.65 -8.95
N ALA A 261 1.81 -7.19 -8.68
CA ALA A 261 2.03 -8.61 -8.48
C ALA A 261 1.05 -9.19 -7.44
N PRO A 262 0.37 -10.31 -7.75
CA PRO A 262 -0.53 -10.93 -6.79
C PRO A 262 0.25 -11.29 -5.51
N LEU A 263 -0.33 -10.95 -4.36
CA LEU A 263 0.24 -11.21 -3.03
C LEU A 263 0.11 -12.68 -2.60
N SER A 264 -0.22 -13.58 -3.53
CA SER A 264 -0.54 -14.97 -3.22
C SER A 264 0.72 -15.75 -2.82
N ASP A 265 0.64 -16.44 -1.67
CA ASP A 265 1.49 -17.53 -1.20
C ASP A 265 3.01 -17.37 -1.36
N LEU A 266 3.54 -16.15 -1.24
CA LEU A 266 4.99 -15.96 -1.25
C LEU A 266 5.62 -16.46 0.07
N PRO A 267 6.53 -17.45 0.03
CA PRO A 267 7.13 -18.03 1.23
C PRO A 267 8.23 -17.18 1.88
N ALA A 268 8.53 -15.98 1.35
CA ALA A 268 9.49 -15.04 1.93
C ALA A 268 9.09 -13.59 1.63
N PRO A 269 9.70 -12.61 2.33
CA PRO A 269 9.41 -11.20 2.15
C PRO A 269 9.68 -10.78 0.71
N ARG A 270 8.72 -10.03 0.17
CA ARG A 270 8.77 -9.58 -1.21
C ARG A 270 9.77 -8.47 -1.41
N PHE A 271 10.10 -7.71 -0.38
CA PHE A 271 10.91 -6.51 -0.48
C PHE A 271 12.18 -6.60 0.36
N PHE A 272 13.30 -6.29 -0.27
CA PHE A 272 14.56 -6.05 0.41
C PHE A 272 15.36 -4.97 -0.32
N ILE A 273 16.22 -4.28 0.42
CA ILE A 273 17.21 -3.35 -0.11
C ILE A 273 18.61 -3.82 0.24
N VAL A 274 19.60 -3.29 -0.46
CA VAL A 274 21.01 -3.61 -0.21
C VAL A 274 21.77 -2.32 0.01
N LEU A 275 22.43 -2.21 1.16
CA LEU A 275 23.18 -1.02 1.56
C LEU A 275 24.66 -1.37 1.74
N PRO A 276 25.59 -0.43 1.45
CA PRO A 276 26.99 -0.59 1.80
C PRO A 276 27.16 -0.72 3.33
N LYS A 277 28.07 -1.61 3.77
CA LYS A 277 28.36 -1.81 5.19
C LYS A 277 29.29 -0.74 5.77
N ASP A 278 30.24 -0.28 4.96
CA ASP A 278 31.37 0.50 5.44
C ASP A 278 31.10 2.03 5.42
N VAL A 279 30.17 2.47 6.27
CA VAL A 279 29.58 3.83 6.27
C VAL A 279 30.56 4.95 6.67
N GLY A 280 31.68 4.65 7.33
CA GLY A 280 32.51 5.65 8.04
C GLY A 280 33.88 6.02 7.45
N LEU A 281 34.26 5.50 6.29
CA LEU A 281 35.62 5.64 5.76
C LEU A 281 35.62 6.56 4.52
N ASN A 282 36.56 7.52 4.47
CA ASN A 282 36.70 8.58 3.44
C ASN A 282 36.38 8.10 2.01
N GLU A 283 35.34 8.69 1.41
CA GLU A 283 34.77 8.32 0.10
C GLU A 283 35.75 8.45 -1.07
N GLU A 284 36.59 9.50 -1.05
CA GLU A 284 37.43 9.88 -2.19
C GLU A 284 38.46 8.82 -2.60
N GLN A 285 38.69 7.79 -1.78
CA GLN A 285 39.74 6.80 -2.02
C GLN A 285 39.24 5.38 -2.27
N ARG A 286 37.95 5.10 -2.06
CA ARG A 286 37.47 3.73 -2.25
C ARG A 286 36.95 3.51 -3.65
N LYS A 287 37.47 2.45 -4.27
CA LYS A 287 36.87 1.86 -5.46
C LYS A 287 35.52 1.26 -5.06
N LEU A 288 34.44 1.65 -5.74
CA LEU A 288 33.10 1.09 -5.57
C LEU A 288 33.09 -0.45 -5.57
N SER A 289 34.00 -1.08 -6.33
CA SER A 289 34.19 -2.53 -6.40
C SER A 289 34.74 -3.21 -5.13
N SER A 290 35.20 -2.43 -4.14
CA SER A 290 35.69 -2.93 -2.84
C SER A 290 34.67 -2.83 -1.72
N LEU A 291 33.47 -2.30 -2.00
CA LEU A 291 32.42 -2.17 -1.01
C LEU A 291 31.90 -3.55 -0.60
N SER A 292 31.76 -3.75 0.71
CA SER A 292 30.96 -4.83 1.26
C SER A 292 29.50 -4.37 1.38
N PHE A 293 28.58 -5.29 1.16
CA PHE A 293 27.15 -5.00 1.08
C PHE A 293 26.36 -5.87 2.04
N ARG A 294 25.26 -5.30 2.54
CA ARG A 294 24.33 -5.95 3.44
C ARG A 294 22.91 -5.87 2.91
N LEU A 295 22.22 -7.00 2.91
CA LEU A 295 20.81 -7.11 2.56
C LEU A 295 19.94 -6.85 3.80
N HIS A 296 18.90 -6.06 3.60
CA HIS A 296 17.91 -5.72 4.61
C HIS A 296 16.51 -6.01 4.08
N PHE A 297 15.80 -6.95 4.71
CA PHE A 297 14.38 -7.15 4.40
C PHE A 297 13.55 -6.00 4.94
N LEU A 298 12.46 -5.70 4.22
CA LEU A 298 11.54 -4.64 4.57
C LEU A 298 10.21 -5.24 5.02
N CYS A 299 9.63 -4.61 6.03
CA CYS A 299 8.26 -4.88 6.43
C CYS A 299 7.29 -4.28 5.40
N ASP A 300 6.25 -5.03 5.05
CA ASP A 300 5.18 -4.59 4.13
C ASP A 300 4.30 -3.48 4.75
N GLY A 301 4.37 -3.26 6.07
CA GLY A 301 3.86 -2.07 6.76
C GLY A 301 2.43 -1.66 6.38
N ILE A 302 1.52 -2.62 6.21
CA ILE A 302 0.14 -2.31 5.84
C ILE A 302 -0.55 -1.73 7.07
N SER A 303 -0.67 -0.40 7.11
CA SER A 303 -1.42 0.29 8.16
C SER A 303 -2.91 0.14 7.87
N TYR A 304 -3.63 -0.52 8.78
CA TYR A 304 -5.08 -0.55 8.77
C TYR A 304 -5.58 0.72 9.43
N SER A 305 -5.74 1.78 8.64
CA SER A 305 -6.48 2.95 9.11
C SER A 305 -7.89 2.49 9.46
N THR A 306 -8.23 2.56 10.75
CA THR A 306 -9.58 2.34 11.28
C THR A 306 -10.57 3.43 10.88
N SER A 307 -10.13 4.46 10.14
CA SER A 307 -11.04 5.52 9.71
C SER A 307 -12.13 4.95 8.79
N GLN A 308 -13.37 5.25 9.16
CA GLN A 308 -14.60 4.73 8.57
C GLN A 308 -14.80 5.08 7.08
N ASP A 309 -13.89 5.88 6.51
CA ASP A 309 -13.77 6.19 5.08
C ASP A 309 -13.01 5.09 4.30
N ALA A 310 -13.17 3.82 4.72
CA ALA A 310 -12.51 2.63 4.19
C ALA A 310 -12.74 2.40 2.68
N ARG A 311 -13.69 3.09 2.05
CA ARG A 311 -13.90 3.01 0.59
C ARG A 311 -12.88 3.82 -0.22
N ASN A 312 -12.26 4.83 0.38
CA ASN A 312 -11.33 5.73 -0.29
C ASN A 312 -9.92 5.75 0.33
N ALA A 313 -9.75 5.19 1.53
CA ALA A 313 -8.43 5.04 2.14
C ALA A 313 -7.59 4.04 1.35
N ARG A 314 -6.78 4.53 0.39
CA ARG A 314 -5.70 3.72 -0.18
C ARG A 314 -4.78 3.32 0.96
N ASN A 315 -4.54 2.02 1.12
CA ASN A 315 -3.61 1.52 2.12
C ASN A 315 -2.22 2.11 1.83
N THR A 316 -1.76 2.99 2.71
CA THR A 316 -0.37 3.47 2.67
C THR A 316 0.52 2.34 3.18
N CYS A 317 1.46 1.92 2.35
CA CYS A 317 2.44 0.92 2.69
C CYS A 317 3.55 1.63 3.47
N GLU A 318 3.52 1.55 4.80
CA GLU A 318 4.56 2.09 5.68
C GLU A 318 5.79 1.18 5.68
N MET A 319 6.43 1.03 4.51
CA MET A 319 7.63 0.19 4.40
C MET A 319 8.74 0.70 5.32
N HIS A 320 9.29 -0.20 6.13
CA HIS A 320 10.42 0.10 7.00
C HIS A 320 11.32 -1.12 7.20
N MET A 321 12.57 -0.84 7.53
CA MET A 321 13.55 -1.83 7.96
C MET A 321 13.17 -2.33 9.35
N THR A 322 13.39 -3.62 9.61
CA THR A 322 13.25 -4.18 10.95
C THR A 322 14.47 -3.86 11.82
N ASN A 323 14.42 -4.23 13.10
CA ASN A 323 15.56 -4.11 14.02
C ASN A 323 16.67 -5.14 13.74
N HIS A 324 16.48 -6.01 12.74
CA HIS A 324 17.48 -6.95 12.32
C HIS A 324 18.68 -6.21 11.67
N PRO A 325 19.94 -6.55 12.03
CA PRO A 325 21.13 -5.84 11.53
C PRO A 325 21.37 -6.01 10.03
N GLY A 326 20.67 -6.94 9.39
CA GLY A 326 20.77 -7.34 7.98
C GLY A 326 21.72 -8.53 7.77
N TYR A 327 21.83 -9.00 6.52
CA TYR A 327 22.66 -10.15 6.13
C TYR A 327 23.82 -9.74 5.23
N ASP A 328 25.05 -10.07 5.61
CA ASP A 328 26.22 -9.80 4.78
C ASP A 328 26.19 -10.67 3.51
N ILE A 329 26.61 -10.10 2.37
CA ILE A 329 26.54 -10.77 1.05
C ILE A 329 27.88 -11.42 0.70
N LYS A 330 27.93 -12.76 0.62
CA LYS A 330 29.15 -13.57 0.35
C LYS A 330 29.76 -13.31 -1.02
N LYS A 331 28.89 -13.18 -2.04
CA LYS A 331 29.30 -13.10 -3.45
C LYS A 331 28.61 -11.93 -4.15
N PRO A 332 28.97 -10.66 -3.85
CA PRO A 332 28.26 -9.49 -4.34
C PRO A 332 28.11 -9.47 -5.87
N LYS A 333 29.14 -9.84 -6.63
CA LYS A 333 29.09 -9.84 -8.11
C LYS A 333 28.05 -10.80 -8.68
N GLU A 334 28.02 -12.05 -8.21
CA GLU A 334 27.03 -13.05 -8.65
C GLU A 334 25.62 -12.65 -8.21
N PHE A 335 25.51 -12.21 -6.95
CA PHE A 335 24.27 -11.73 -6.37
C PHE A 335 23.66 -10.54 -7.15
N PHE A 336 24.44 -9.50 -7.44
CA PHE A 336 23.96 -8.35 -8.21
C PHE A 336 23.76 -8.66 -9.69
N GLY A 337 24.51 -9.61 -10.25
CA GLY A 337 24.23 -10.11 -11.60
C GLY A 337 22.84 -10.73 -11.71
N LYS A 338 22.35 -11.39 -10.64
CA LYS A 338 21.02 -12.00 -10.61
C LYS A 338 19.92 -11.05 -10.11
N TYR A 339 20.09 -10.45 -8.94
CA TYR A 339 19.06 -9.66 -8.26
C TYR A 339 19.20 -8.15 -8.47
N GLY A 340 20.28 -7.68 -9.09
CA GLY A 340 20.58 -6.26 -9.29
C GLY A 340 19.43 -5.46 -9.89
N PRO A 341 18.80 -5.90 -11.00
CA PRO A 341 17.67 -5.18 -11.59
C PRO A 341 16.47 -5.04 -10.64
N TYR A 342 16.18 -6.07 -9.85
CA TYR A 342 15.11 -6.07 -8.85
C TYR A 342 15.45 -5.12 -7.69
N ILE A 343 16.69 -5.16 -7.20
CA ILE A 343 17.16 -4.29 -6.10
C ILE A 343 17.11 -2.85 -6.55
N LEU A 344 17.62 -2.54 -7.74
CA LEU A 344 17.62 -1.20 -8.31
C LEU A 344 16.18 -0.66 -8.40
N THR A 345 15.25 -1.47 -8.91
CA THR A 345 13.82 -1.12 -8.97
C THR A 345 13.25 -0.81 -7.57
N THR A 346 13.55 -1.66 -6.59
CA THR A 346 13.06 -1.50 -5.20
C THR A 346 13.67 -0.26 -4.54
N MET A 347 14.96 0.02 -4.76
CA MET A 347 15.62 1.21 -4.22
C MET A 347 15.10 2.50 -4.86
N TYR A 348 14.87 2.51 -6.17
CA TYR A 348 14.22 3.65 -6.84
C TYR A 348 12.80 3.88 -6.31
N MET A 349 12.02 2.81 -6.14
CA MET A 349 10.67 2.87 -5.57
C MET A 349 10.66 3.55 -4.20
N ILE A 350 11.59 3.19 -3.32
CA ILE A 350 11.67 3.72 -1.96
C ILE A 350 12.23 5.15 -1.96
N LYS A 351 13.27 5.40 -2.76
CA LYS A 351 13.92 6.71 -2.83
C LYS A 351 12.95 7.79 -3.31
N HIS A 352 12.26 7.52 -4.42
CA HIS A 352 11.41 8.51 -5.09
C HIS A 352 9.92 8.38 -4.73
N GLY A 353 9.55 7.29 -4.06
CA GLY A 353 8.16 6.94 -3.82
C GLY A 353 7.52 6.32 -5.05
N ALA A 354 6.39 5.64 -4.82
CA ALA A 354 5.60 5.03 -5.87
C ALA A 354 4.13 4.94 -5.46
N THR A 355 3.25 5.02 -6.45
CA THR A 355 1.81 4.79 -6.24
C THR A 355 1.36 3.69 -7.17
N GLY A 356 0.87 2.59 -6.60
CA GLY A 356 0.16 1.54 -7.29
C GLY A 356 -1.34 1.55 -6.94
N PRO A 357 -2.14 0.70 -7.59
CA PRO A 357 -3.58 0.61 -7.33
C PRO A 357 -3.93 0.27 -5.88
N ARG A 358 -3.08 -0.53 -5.22
CA ARG A 358 -3.30 -1.03 -3.85
C ARG A 358 -2.43 -0.37 -2.79
N PHE A 359 -1.32 0.23 -3.20
CA PHE A 359 -0.27 0.64 -2.29
C PHE A 359 0.28 2.01 -2.69
N VAL A 360 0.54 2.84 -1.67
CA VAL A 360 1.36 4.03 -1.82
C VAL A 360 2.62 3.81 -1.01
N VAL A 361 3.77 3.87 -1.68
CA VAL A 361 5.11 3.90 -1.07
C VAL A 361 5.54 5.37 -1.04
N PRO A 362 5.62 6.00 0.15
CA PRO A 362 6.07 7.39 0.24
C PRO A 362 7.56 7.51 -0.17
N PRO A 363 7.98 8.67 -0.72
CA PRO A 363 9.39 8.94 -0.98
C PRO A 363 10.22 8.84 0.29
N LEU A 364 11.51 8.52 0.19
CA LEU A 364 12.40 8.34 1.34
C LEU A 364 12.36 9.54 2.31
N ALA A 365 12.32 10.76 1.79
CA ALA A 365 12.23 11.99 2.58
C ALA A 365 10.97 12.07 3.48
N HIS A 366 9.93 11.33 3.13
CA HIS A 366 8.65 11.25 3.86
C HIS A 366 8.36 9.85 4.40
N SER A 367 9.23 8.87 4.13
CA SER A 367 9.02 7.50 4.56
C SER A 367 9.57 7.31 5.97
N LYS A 368 8.97 6.35 6.68
CA LYS A 368 9.44 5.94 8.00
C LYS A 368 10.46 4.80 7.89
N LEU A 369 11.21 4.72 6.78
CA LEU A 369 12.04 3.56 6.44
C LEU A 369 12.95 3.11 7.58
N VAL A 370 13.55 4.08 8.30
CA VAL A 370 14.48 3.86 9.42
C VAL A 370 13.92 4.35 10.75
N ALA A 371 12.65 4.77 10.82
CA ALA A 371 12.09 5.41 12.01
C ALA A 371 11.91 4.43 13.18
N ARG A 372 11.64 3.16 12.87
CA ARG A 372 11.44 2.09 13.87
C ARG A 372 12.72 1.34 14.24
N ILE A 373 13.86 1.71 13.65
CA ILE A 373 15.15 1.13 13.98
C ILE A 373 15.59 1.61 15.38
N GLU A 374 15.79 0.66 16.29
CA GLU A 374 16.41 0.90 17.59
C GLU A 374 17.91 1.25 17.43
N GLU A 375 18.37 2.27 18.16
CA GLU A 375 19.75 2.75 18.11
C GLU A 375 20.73 1.90 18.95
N ASN A 376 20.29 0.74 19.43
CA ASN A 376 21.11 -0.19 20.22
C ASN A 376 22.20 -0.88 19.37
N VAL A 377 22.07 -0.90 18.05
CA VAL A 377 23.09 -1.42 17.14
C VAL A 377 23.82 -0.26 16.45
N GLU A 378 25.12 -0.11 16.71
CA GLU A 378 25.96 0.98 16.18
C GLU A 378 25.84 1.14 14.64
N TYR A 379 25.83 0.02 13.92
CA TYR A 379 25.64 0.01 12.46
C TYR A 379 24.29 0.60 12.05
N LEU A 380 23.21 0.20 12.73
CA LEU A 380 21.85 0.66 12.40
C LEU A 380 21.66 2.14 12.74
N ALA A 381 22.30 2.64 13.82
CA ALA A 381 22.35 4.07 14.11
C ALA A 381 23.05 4.85 12.98
N SER A 382 24.14 4.32 12.43
CA SER A 382 24.81 4.90 11.26
C SER A 382 23.93 4.87 10.01
N VAL A 383 23.21 3.77 9.76
CA VAL A 383 22.27 3.65 8.65
C VAL A 383 21.16 4.69 8.78
N LYS A 384 20.54 4.81 9.96
CA LYS A 384 19.46 5.78 10.21
C LYS A 384 19.89 7.22 9.90
N LYS A 385 21.13 7.57 10.23
CA LYS A 385 21.69 8.91 9.99
C LYS A 385 21.97 9.17 8.51
N ASP A 386 22.50 8.17 7.79
CA ASP A 386 23.06 8.33 6.45
C ASP A 386 22.27 7.57 5.36
N ILE A 387 21.02 7.18 5.61
CA ILE A 387 20.26 6.29 4.73
C ILE A 387 20.15 6.81 3.29
N ASP A 388 19.91 8.11 3.12
CA ASP A 388 19.80 8.75 1.81
C ASP A 388 21.12 8.61 1.02
N ARG A 389 22.25 8.93 1.65
CA ARG A 389 23.59 8.76 1.07
C ARG A 389 23.90 7.29 0.75
N LEU A 390 23.56 6.37 1.65
CA LEU A 390 23.81 4.93 1.46
C LEU A 390 22.98 4.37 0.29
N MET A 391 21.74 4.84 0.13
CA MET A 391 20.92 4.49 -1.02
C MET A 391 21.52 5.03 -2.32
N ASP A 392 22.03 6.27 -2.32
CA ASP A 392 22.69 6.87 -3.48
C ASP A 392 23.92 6.09 -3.91
N MET A 393 24.75 5.69 -2.95
CA MET A 393 25.93 4.85 -3.20
C MET A 393 25.56 3.49 -3.79
N ALA A 394 24.51 2.84 -3.25
CA ALA A 394 24.05 1.55 -3.75
C ALA A 394 23.45 1.65 -5.17
N ILE A 395 22.63 2.68 -5.43
CA ILE A 395 22.05 2.94 -6.76
C ILE A 395 23.18 3.18 -7.76
N SER A 396 24.12 4.07 -7.45
CA SER A 396 25.27 4.35 -8.32
C SER A 396 26.11 3.10 -8.60
N TYR A 397 26.34 2.25 -7.59
CA TYR A 397 27.03 0.97 -7.79
C TYR A 397 26.28 0.05 -8.75
N LEU A 398 24.97 -0.06 -8.61
CA LEU A 398 24.12 -0.91 -9.45
C LEU A 398 24.07 -0.39 -10.90
N GLU A 399 23.96 0.92 -11.09
CA GLU A 399 23.96 1.54 -12.43
C GLU A 399 25.31 1.39 -13.15
N ASP A 400 26.41 1.45 -12.41
CA ASP A 400 27.75 1.24 -12.97
C ASP A 400 28.08 -0.25 -13.20
N THR A 401 27.25 -1.17 -12.72
CA THR A 401 27.49 -2.61 -12.84
C THR A 401 27.04 -3.13 -14.22
N PRO A 402 27.97 -3.58 -15.08
CA PRO A 402 27.62 -4.02 -16.42
C PRO A 402 26.73 -5.26 -16.38
N GLY A 403 25.65 -5.23 -17.15
CA GLY A 403 24.69 -6.34 -17.28
C GLY A 403 23.38 -6.14 -16.53
N ILE A 404 23.30 -5.20 -15.59
CA ILE A 404 22.03 -4.88 -14.90
C ILE A 404 21.02 -4.19 -15.84
N ASP A 405 21.52 -3.37 -16.77
CA ASP A 405 20.68 -2.65 -17.75
C ASP A 405 20.35 -3.47 -19.01
N ASN A 406 20.92 -4.67 -19.17
CA ASN A 406 20.82 -5.41 -20.43
C ASN A 406 19.46 -6.14 -20.53
N GLU A 407 18.48 -5.48 -21.14
CA GLU A 407 17.10 -5.96 -21.40
C GLU A 407 16.99 -7.28 -22.17
N SER A 408 18.08 -7.81 -22.74
CA SER A 408 18.04 -8.99 -23.61
C SER A 408 17.80 -10.33 -22.91
N SER A 409 17.81 -10.40 -21.57
CA SER A 409 17.37 -11.60 -20.86
C SER A 409 15.85 -11.61 -20.78
N ALA A 410 15.24 -12.32 -21.74
CA ALA A 410 13.80 -12.52 -21.85
C ALA A 410 13.17 -12.91 -20.50
N THR A 411 12.06 -12.23 -20.19
CA THR A 411 11.24 -12.30 -18.98
C THR A 411 11.90 -11.72 -17.72
N PRO A 412 11.47 -10.52 -17.28
CA PRO A 412 11.88 -10.01 -15.99
C PRO A 412 11.28 -10.92 -14.91
N HIS A 413 12.09 -11.84 -14.42
CA HIS A 413 11.73 -12.77 -13.35
C HIS A 413 11.76 -12.02 -12.00
N TRP A 414 10.85 -11.04 -11.85
CA TRP A 414 10.73 -10.21 -10.65
C TRP A 414 9.94 -10.88 -9.53
N SER A 415 9.28 -12.01 -9.82
CA SER A 415 8.67 -12.85 -8.81
C SER A 415 9.76 -13.69 -8.15
N LEU A 416 10.10 -13.37 -6.90
CA LEU A 416 10.96 -14.22 -6.07
C LEU A 416 10.20 -15.52 -5.80
N THR A 417 10.38 -16.50 -6.68
CA THR A 417 9.81 -17.83 -6.49
C THR A 417 10.42 -18.49 -5.25
N LEU A 418 9.80 -19.56 -4.75
CA LEU A 418 10.39 -20.37 -3.68
C LEU A 418 11.81 -20.86 -4.03
N ALA A 419 12.08 -21.16 -5.31
CA ALA A 419 13.41 -21.51 -5.79
C ALA A 419 14.39 -20.33 -5.66
N ASP A 420 13.95 -19.12 -5.99
CA ASP A 420 14.78 -17.92 -5.84
C ASP A 420 15.08 -17.59 -4.38
N GLN A 421 14.25 -17.99 -3.43
CA GLN A 421 14.51 -17.78 -2.00
C GLN A 421 15.62 -18.69 -1.49
N THR A 422 15.58 -19.96 -1.90
CA THR A 422 16.66 -20.91 -1.56
C THR A 422 17.98 -20.43 -2.14
N GLU A 423 17.95 -19.92 -3.37
CA GLU A 423 19.12 -19.33 -3.99
C GLU A 423 19.54 -18.02 -3.31
N LEU A 424 18.59 -17.15 -2.95
CA LEU A 424 18.84 -15.90 -2.22
C LEU A 424 19.59 -16.20 -0.92
N LYS A 425 19.10 -17.16 -0.12
CA LYS A 425 19.77 -17.64 1.11
C LYS A 425 21.21 -18.07 0.86
N SER A 426 21.50 -18.68 -0.28
CA SER A 426 22.87 -19.15 -0.61
C SER A 426 23.88 -18.01 -0.75
N TYR A 427 23.44 -16.78 -1.06
CA TYR A 427 24.29 -15.59 -1.17
C TYR A 427 24.55 -14.90 0.17
N LEU A 428 23.83 -15.25 1.24
CA LEU A 428 23.83 -14.54 2.51
C LEU A 428 24.67 -15.25 3.59
N GLU A 429 25.35 -14.47 4.43
CA GLU A 429 26.08 -14.92 5.62
C GLU A 429 25.18 -14.94 6.86
N GLY A 430 25.45 -15.88 7.78
CA GLY A 430 24.74 -15.96 9.06
C GLY A 430 23.27 -16.37 8.96
N VAL A 431 22.82 -16.90 7.82
CA VAL A 431 21.46 -17.44 7.68
C VAL A 431 21.37 -18.77 8.41
N GLU A 432 20.89 -18.73 9.65
CA GLU A 432 20.36 -19.90 10.34
C GLU A 432 18.91 -20.11 9.90
N ASP A 433 18.50 -21.37 9.69
CA ASP A 433 17.19 -21.68 9.10
C ASP A 433 16.00 -21.17 9.92
N GLU A 434 16.16 -21.03 11.24
CA GLU A 434 15.10 -20.60 12.16
C GLU A 434 14.84 -19.08 12.15
N HIS A 435 15.85 -18.27 11.79
CA HIS A 435 15.79 -16.80 11.90
C HIS A 435 15.78 -16.10 10.54
N PHE A 436 15.54 -16.82 9.44
CA PHE A 436 15.33 -16.22 8.13
C PHE A 436 13.84 -16.04 7.91
N PRO A 437 13.34 -14.82 7.66
CA PRO A 437 14.03 -13.64 7.10
C PRO A 437 14.27 -12.47 8.10
N GLY A 438 14.67 -12.80 9.33
CA GLY A 438 14.94 -11.86 10.42
C GLY A 438 13.72 -11.71 11.32
N ASP A 439 13.43 -10.49 11.77
CA ASP A 439 12.29 -10.18 12.65
C ASP A 439 10.96 -9.98 11.91
N LEU A 440 10.85 -10.53 10.69
CA LEU A 440 9.63 -10.46 9.89
C LEU A 440 8.85 -11.75 10.05
N HIS A 441 7.58 -11.61 10.34
CA HIS A 441 6.62 -12.68 10.49
C HIS A 441 5.71 -12.71 9.28
N ARG A 442 5.44 -13.93 8.78
CA ARG A 442 4.45 -14.16 7.73
C ARG A 442 3.06 -14.07 8.32
N LEU A 443 2.21 -13.30 7.68
CA LEU A 443 0.82 -13.12 8.08
C LEU A 443 -0.06 -13.44 6.87
N ALA A 444 -0.82 -14.54 6.96
CA ALA A 444 -1.73 -14.97 5.91
C ALA A 444 -3.15 -14.48 6.24
N SER A 445 -3.76 -13.73 5.33
CA SER A 445 -5.18 -13.36 5.43
C SER A 445 -6.07 -14.43 4.78
N GLN A 446 -7.35 -14.48 5.19
CA GLN A 446 -8.36 -15.36 4.58
C GLN A 446 -8.53 -15.13 3.06
N GLU A 447 -8.18 -13.93 2.58
CA GLU A 447 -8.20 -13.58 1.15
C GLU A 447 -6.97 -14.10 0.39
N ARG A 448 -6.17 -14.99 0.99
CA ARG A 448 -4.92 -15.56 0.45
C ARG A 448 -3.88 -14.49 0.13
N HIS A 449 -3.88 -13.40 0.89
CA HIS A 449 -2.82 -12.40 0.83
C HIS A 449 -1.83 -12.70 1.94
N CYS A 450 -0.59 -13.01 1.55
CA CYS A 450 0.52 -13.13 2.49
C CYS A 450 1.20 -11.78 2.59
N ALA A 451 1.36 -11.27 3.82
CA ALA A 451 2.16 -10.09 4.12
C ALA A 451 3.31 -10.46 5.06
N TRP A 452 4.43 -9.78 4.93
CA TRP A 452 5.58 -9.94 5.83
C TRP A 452 5.68 -8.72 6.72
N MET A 453 5.39 -8.91 8.01
CA MET A 453 5.25 -7.83 8.98
C MET A 453 6.30 -7.93 10.07
N CYS A 454 6.85 -6.80 10.50
CA CYS A 454 7.65 -6.75 11.71
C CYS A 454 6.79 -7.07 12.93
N ARG A 455 7.43 -7.45 14.05
CA ARG A 455 6.75 -7.75 15.31
C ARG A 455 5.74 -6.66 15.73
N ALA A 456 6.10 -5.39 15.58
CA ALA A 456 5.22 -4.28 15.94
C ALA A 456 3.96 -4.21 15.06
N HIS A 457 4.08 -4.30 13.73
CA HIS A 457 2.90 -4.29 12.85
C HIS A 457 2.06 -5.55 12.98
N ARG A 458 2.70 -6.71 13.23
CA ARG A 458 1.97 -7.94 13.55
C ARG A 458 1.14 -7.76 14.82
N HIS A 459 1.70 -7.15 15.86
CA HIS A 459 0.97 -6.85 17.10
C HIS A 459 -0.20 -5.87 16.87
N GLU A 460 0.04 -4.76 16.16
CA GLU A 460 -1.01 -3.80 15.77
C GLU A 460 -2.14 -4.50 14.98
N TRP A 461 -1.80 -5.39 14.05
CA TRP A 461 -2.74 -6.17 13.26
C TRP A 461 -3.56 -7.13 14.13
N ILE A 462 -2.92 -7.89 15.02
CA ILE A 462 -3.58 -8.82 15.94
C ILE A 462 -4.59 -8.06 16.81
N ILE A 463 -4.18 -6.92 17.37
CA ILE A 463 -5.08 -6.07 18.18
C ILE A 463 -6.25 -5.58 17.33
N GLN A 464 -6.01 -5.10 16.12
CA GLN A 464 -7.08 -4.57 15.28
C GLN A 464 -8.07 -5.67 14.87
N HIS A 465 -7.57 -6.83 14.46
CA HIS A 465 -8.44 -7.94 14.08
C HIS A 465 -9.22 -8.48 15.30
N LEU A 466 -8.60 -8.50 16.48
CA LEU A 466 -9.28 -8.82 17.73
C LEU A 466 -10.39 -7.81 18.07
N LYS A 467 -10.16 -6.50 17.87
CA LYS A 467 -11.21 -5.47 18.00
C LYS A 467 -12.38 -5.77 17.08
N ASP A 468 -12.11 -6.11 15.82
CA ASP A 468 -13.16 -6.37 14.83
C ASP A 468 -14.00 -7.60 15.22
N VAL A 469 -13.35 -8.69 15.66
CA VAL A 469 -14.01 -9.90 16.17
C VAL A 469 -14.87 -9.60 17.40
N VAL A 470 -14.32 -8.86 18.36
CA VAL A 470 -15.03 -8.47 19.60
C VAL A 470 -16.24 -7.59 19.28
N ASN A 471 -16.08 -6.61 18.40
CA ASN A 471 -17.15 -5.71 18.00
C ASN A 471 -18.26 -6.45 17.24
N ALA A 472 -17.90 -7.39 16.34
CA ALA A 472 -18.86 -8.21 15.61
C ALA A 472 -19.71 -9.11 16.53
N ALA A 473 -19.14 -9.51 17.67
CA ALA A 473 -19.82 -10.26 18.71
C ALA A 473 -20.56 -9.38 19.73
N GLY A 474 -20.66 -8.07 19.52
CA GLY A 474 -21.35 -7.14 20.42
C GLY A 474 -20.56 -6.72 21.67
N GLY A 475 -19.27 -7.08 21.73
CA GLY A 475 -18.34 -6.57 22.73
C GLY A 475 -17.79 -5.19 22.37
N THR A 476 -16.94 -4.67 23.26
CA THR A 476 -16.18 -3.44 23.05
C THR A 476 -14.73 -3.64 23.49
N TYR A 477 -13.79 -3.01 22.79
CA TYR A 477 -12.38 -3.01 23.16
C TYR A 477 -11.97 -1.62 23.66
N SER A 478 -11.39 -1.55 24.85
CA SER A 478 -10.86 -0.33 25.45
C SER A 478 -9.36 -0.24 25.20
N GLU A 479 -8.96 0.71 24.33
CA GLU A 479 -7.54 0.97 24.01
C GLU A 479 -6.74 1.42 25.24
N SER A 480 -7.31 2.29 26.07
CA SER A 480 -6.64 2.84 27.26
C SER A 480 -6.21 1.80 28.29
N SER A 481 -6.83 0.62 28.25
CA SER A 481 -6.60 -0.44 29.22
C SER A 481 -6.22 -1.76 28.58
N GLU A 482 -6.13 -1.82 27.25
CA GLU A 482 -5.99 -3.04 26.45
C GLU A 482 -6.96 -4.13 26.91
N LYS A 483 -8.22 -3.74 27.17
CA LYS A 483 -9.24 -4.64 27.73
C LYS A 483 -10.39 -4.87 26.80
N ILE A 484 -10.84 -6.12 26.74
CA ILE A 484 -12.07 -6.50 26.07
C ILE A 484 -13.18 -6.55 27.10
N MET A 485 -14.28 -5.86 26.80
CA MET A 485 -15.48 -5.73 27.61
C MET A 485 -16.64 -6.34 26.83
N ILE A 486 -17.21 -7.42 27.36
CA ILE A 486 -18.31 -8.14 26.72
C ILE A 486 -19.54 -8.00 27.60
N ASN A 487 -20.68 -7.71 26.97
CA ASN A 487 -21.96 -7.75 27.67
C ASN A 487 -22.49 -9.19 27.65
N CYS A 488 -22.59 -9.82 28.81
CA CYS A 488 -23.04 -11.21 28.96
C CYS A 488 -24.53 -11.42 28.63
N ASP A 489 -25.29 -10.35 28.37
CA ASP A 489 -26.69 -10.45 27.92
C ASP A 489 -26.84 -10.95 26.46
N THR A 490 -25.73 -11.04 25.71
CA THR A 490 -25.68 -11.53 24.31
C THR A 490 -25.05 -12.92 24.22
N GLU A 491 -25.43 -13.73 23.21
CA GLU A 491 -25.02 -15.14 23.01
C GLU A 491 -23.51 -15.39 23.18
N GLU A 492 -23.09 -15.73 24.41
CA GLU A 492 -21.68 -15.93 24.80
C GLU A 492 -20.96 -16.97 23.93
N GLU A 493 -21.67 -18.01 23.48
CA GLU A 493 -21.13 -19.06 22.61
C GLU A 493 -20.58 -18.51 21.29
N ARG A 494 -21.25 -17.52 20.68
CA ARG A 494 -20.81 -16.93 19.40
C ARG A 494 -19.47 -16.22 19.52
N LEU A 495 -19.22 -15.55 20.65
CA LEU A 495 -17.95 -14.87 20.86
C LEU A 495 -16.82 -15.86 21.09
N TYR A 496 -17.06 -16.90 21.89
CA TYR A 496 -16.05 -17.94 22.12
C TYR A 496 -15.68 -18.65 20.82
N ASP A 497 -16.67 -18.99 20.00
CA ASP A 497 -16.42 -19.55 18.68
C ASP A 497 -15.62 -18.59 17.81
N ALA A 498 -15.94 -17.29 17.82
CA ALA A 498 -15.21 -16.29 17.04
C ALA A 498 -13.77 -16.09 17.53
N ILE A 499 -13.51 -16.06 18.84
CA ILE A 499 -12.16 -15.97 19.42
C ILE A 499 -11.39 -17.26 19.16
N ALA A 500 -12.01 -18.42 19.32
CA ALA A 500 -11.37 -19.71 19.08
C ALA A 500 -11.04 -19.89 17.59
N GLU A 501 -11.91 -19.47 16.67
CA GLU A 501 -11.61 -19.42 15.24
C GLU A 501 -10.48 -18.45 14.93
N PHE A 502 -10.48 -17.26 15.53
CA PHE A 502 -9.38 -16.31 15.42
C PHE A 502 -8.05 -16.95 15.86
N CYS A 503 -8.00 -17.56 17.05
CA CYS A 503 -6.80 -18.22 17.55
C CYS A 503 -6.35 -19.39 16.66
N LYS A 504 -7.29 -20.23 16.20
CA LYS A 504 -6.99 -21.32 15.27
C LYS A 504 -6.36 -20.79 13.99
N ALA A 505 -6.94 -19.75 13.39
CA ALA A 505 -6.45 -19.14 12.16
C ALA A 505 -5.03 -18.55 12.30
N GLN A 506 -4.63 -18.13 13.50
CA GLN A 506 -3.28 -17.66 13.75
C GLN A 506 -2.25 -18.79 13.95
N THR A 507 -2.66 -19.97 14.43
CA THR A 507 -1.72 -21.05 14.80
C THR A 507 -1.36 -22.01 13.66
N THR A 508 -2.08 -21.98 12.53
CA THR A 508 -1.92 -23.01 11.48
C THR A 508 -0.67 -22.90 10.64
N ASP A 509 -0.03 -21.72 10.58
CA ASP A 509 1.01 -21.43 9.57
C ASP A 509 2.42 -21.25 10.16
N ASP A 510 2.57 -20.97 11.45
CA ASP A 510 3.88 -20.82 12.09
C ASP A 510 3.78 -21.12 13.61
N PRO A 511 4.42 -22.18 14.13
CA PRO A 511 4.34 -22.56 15.54
C PRO A 511 4.93 -21.52 16.50
N SER A 512 5.73 -20.55 16.01
CA SER A 512 6.16 -19.41 16.82
C SER A 512 5.01 -18.46 17.20
N LEU A 513 3.90 -18.45 16.43
CA LEU A 513 2.68 -17.68 16.75
C LEU A 513 2.03 -18.13 18.06
N SER A 514 2.13 -19.42 18.40
CA SER A 514 1.62 -19.97 19.65
C SER A 514 2.27 -19.31 20.88
N ALA A 515 3.57 -19.02 20.80
CA ALA A 515 4.32 -18.42 21.91
C ALA A 515 3.95 -16.95 22.15
N ASP A 516 3.76 -16.16 21.09
CA ASP A 516 3.36 -14.75 21.19
C ASP A 516 1.90 -14.59 21.62
N ILE A 517 0.99 -15.41 21.08
CA ILE A 517 -0.44 -15.40 21.47
C ILE A 517 -0.61 -15.92 22.90
N GLY A 518 0.26 -16.83 23.34
CA GLY A 518 0.32 -17.32 24.71
C GLY A 518 0.62 -16.25 25.76
N GLN A 519 0.97 -15.02 25.37
CA GLN A 519 1.18 -13.87 26.26
C GLN A 519 -0.08 -13.00 26.46
N LEU A 520 -1.18 -13.29 25.76
CA LEU A 520 -2.49 -12.70 26.06
C LEU A 520 -3.07 -13.36 27.31
N SER A 521 -2.93 -12.70 28.47
CA SER A 521 -3.63 -13.10 29.69
C SER A 521 -5.09 -12.66 29.61
N LEU A 522 -5.99 -13.55 30.00
CA LEU A 522 -7.42 -13.32 29.98
C LEU A 522 -7.90 -13.18 31.41
N THR A 523 -8.13 -11.96 31.87
CA THR A 523 -8.85 -11.77 33.11
C THR A 523 -10.36 -11.83 32.83
N ALA A 524 -11.13 -12.43 33.70
CA ALA A 524 -12.58 -12.46 33.67
C ALA A 524 -13.05 -11.85 34.98
N SER A 525 -14.06 -10.99 35.02
CA SER A 525 -14.50 -10.39 36.29
C SER A 525 -16.00 -10.49 36.48
N ALA A 526 -16.42 -11.36 37.40
CA ALA A 526 -17.83 -11.46 37.78
C ALA A 526 -18.27 -10.19 38.49
N SER A 527 -19.38 -9.57 38.08
CA SER A 527 -20.10 -8.64 38.97
C SER A 527 -21.42 -9.27 39.39
N LYS A 528 -21.46 -9.79 40.62
CA LYS A 528 -22.71 -10.13 41.31
C LYS A 528 -22.84 -9.19 42.49
N GLU A 529 -23.92 -8.40 42.53
CA GLU A 529 -24.22 -7.45 43.62
C GLU A 529 -23.14 -6.38 43.87
N GLY A 530 -22.38 -5.98 42.84
CA GLY A 530 -21.42 -4.88 42.93
C GLY A 530 -20.04 -5.26 43.49
N GLN A 531 -19.76 -6.55 43.69
CA GLN A 531 -18.44 -7.04 44.04
C GLN A 531 -17.78 -7.69 42.81
N GLU A 532 -16.69 -7.09 42.32
CA GLU A 532 -15.88 -7.66 41.23
C GLU A 532 -15.01 -8.80 41.78
N VAL A 533 -15.20 -10.02 41.28
CA VAL A 533 -14.31 -11.16 41.57
C VAL A 533 -13.43 -11.41 40.34
N PRO A 534 -12.12 -11.13 40.40
CA PRO A 534 -11.22 -11.42 39.30
C PRO A 534 -10.97 -12.93 39.21
N VAL A 535 -11.15 -13.47 38.02
CA VAL A 535 -10.69 -14.79 37.60
C VAL A 535 -9.55 -14.53 36.63
N GLU A 536 -8.35 -14.94 36.99
CA GLU A 536 -7.15 -14.79 36.17
C GLU A 536 -6.94 -16.07 35.37
N ILE A 537 -6.87 -15.95 34.04
CA ILE A 537 -6.50 -17.04 33.15
C ILE A 537 -5.19 -16.63 32.49
N ASP A 538 -4.12 -17.31 32.86
CA ASP A 538 -2.75 -16.91 32.54
C ASP A 538 -2.44 -16.97 31.04
N ARG A 539 -3.10 -17.86 30.29
CA ARG A 539 -2.92 -18.01 28.84
C ARG A 539 -4.24 -18.29 28.14
N LEU A 540 -4.46 -17.63 27.00
CA LEU A 540 -5.64 -17.83 26.16
C LEU A 540 -5.82 -19.30 25.71
N GLY A 541 -4.71 -20.04 25.54
CA GLY A 541 -4.71 -21.46 25.19
C GLY A 541 -5.12 -22.40 26.33
N ASP A 542 -5.12 -21.95 27.59
CA ASP A 542 -5.49 -22.75 28.76
C ASP A 542 -7.01 -22.69 29.03
N LEU A 543 -7.75 -21.94 28.22
CA LEU A 543 -9.20 -21.85 28.30
C LEU A 543 -9.87 -23.11 27.75
N THR A 544 -10.03 -24.12 28.59
CA THR A 544 -10.75 -25.34 28.24
C THR A 544 -12.27 -25.12 28.25
N MET A 545 -13.01 -25.98 27.55
CA MET A 545 -14.47 -26.00 27.57
C MET A 545 -15.05 -26.16 29.00
N ASP A 546 -14.28 -26.74 29.92
CA ASP A 546 -14.65 -26.87 31.32
C ASP A 546 -14.43 -25.57 32.12
N GLY A 547 -13.43 -24.76 31.74
CA GLY A 547 -13.30 -23.38 32.21
C GLY A 547 -14.47 -22.49 31.78
N VAL A 548 -14.99 -22.71 30.56
CA VAL A 548 -16.17 -22.03 30.03
C VAL A 548 -17.45 -22.43 30.80
N LYS A 549 -17.64 -23.73 31.08
CA LYS A 549 -18.77 -24.19 31.91
C LYS A 549 -18.70 -23.63 33.34
N PHE A 550 -17.50 -23.47 33.89
CA PHE A 550 -17.30 -22.84 35.20
C PHE A 550 -17.70 -21.36 35.17
N ILE A 551 -17.29 -20.62 34.14
CA ILE A 551 -17.69 -19.23 33.87
C ILE A 551 -19.23 -19.10 33.76
N GLN A 552 -19.88 -19.97 32.98
CA GLN A 552 -21.35 -20.01 32.86
C GLN A 552 -22.04 -20.30 34.20
N HIS A 553 -21.47 -21.17 35.04
CA HIS A 553 -22.04 -21.51 36.35
C HIS A 553 -21.95 -20.36 37.38
N CYS A 554 -21.05 -19.40 37.16
CA CYS A 554 -20.81 -18.29 38.07
C CYS A 554 -21.76 -17.09 37.88
N ASN A 555 -22.68 -17.09 36.90
CA ASN A 555 -23.52 -15.93 36.54
C ASN A 555 -22.68 -14.64 36.38
N LEU A 556 -21.61 -14.73 35.58
CA LEU A 556 -20.79 -13.57 35.26
C LEU A 556 -21.62 -12.59 34.41
N THR A 557 -21.52 -11.30 34.71
CA THR A 557 -22.19 -10.23 33.95
C THR A 557 -21.20 -9.41 33.11
N LYS A 558 -19.90 -9.69 33.28
CA LYS A 558 -18.79 -8.93 32.69
C LYS A 558 -17.59 -9.85 32.52
N LEU A 559 -16.90 -9.75 31.39
CA LEU A 559 -15.60 -10.38 31.14
C LEU A 559 -14.58 -9.26 30.89
N THR A 560 -13.33 -9.40 31.33
CA THR A 560 -12.34 -8.30 31.27
C THR A 560 -10.95 -8.82 30.92
N ILE A 561 -10.75 -9.18 29.65
CA ILE A 561 -9.49 -9.72 29.16
C ILE A 561 -8.42 -8.63 29.32
N LYS A 562 -7.26 -8.88 29.94
CA LYS A 562 -6.24 -7.85 30.19
C LYS A 562 -4.91 -8.34 29.65
N HIS A 563 -4.36 -7.71 28.62
CA HIS A 563 -3.00 -8.03 28.18
C HIS A 563 -1.97 -7.48 29.18
N THR A 564 -0.99 -8.31 29.56
CA THR A 564 0.15 -7.92 30.39
C THR A 564 1.43 -8.31 29.66
N PRO A 565 2.13 -7.36 29.02
CA PRO A 565 3.50 -7.62 28.58
C PRO A 565 4.38 -7.72 29.84
N GLU A 566 4.87 -8.91 30.18
CA GLU A 566 5.91 -9.03 31.22
C GLU A 566 7.26 -8.55 30.67
N ASP A 567 7.99 -7.81 31.50
CA ASP A 567 9.43 -7.59 31.39
C ASP A 567 10.13 -8.96 31.40
N THR A 568 10.42 -9.53 30.23
CA THR A 568 11.30 -10.69 30.15
C THR A 568 12.72 -10.26 30.49
N ASP A 569 13.12 -10.59 31.72
CA ASP A 569 14.49 -10.63 32.21
C ASP A 569 15.37 -11.45 31.23
N GLU A 570 16.30 -10.77 30.55
CA GLU A 570 17.19 -11.38 29.53
C GLU A 570 18.05 -12.52 30.09
N ASP A 571 18.25 -12.59 31.42
CA ASP A 571 19.11 -13.58 32.08
C ASP A 571 18.50 -15.00 32.17
N ARG A 572 17.32 -15.25 31.57
CA ARG A 572 16.63 -16.56 31.61
C ARG A 572 16.46 -17.28 30.27
N LEU A 573 16.92 -16.69 29.16
CA LEU A 573 17.18 -17.36 27.88
C LEU A 573 18.61 -17.92 27.87
#